data_AF-A0A9N8E695-F1
#
_entry.id   AF-A0A9N8E695-F1
#
_cell.length_a   1.000
_cell.length_b   1.000
_cell.length_c   1.000
_cell.angle_alpha   90.00
_cell.angle_beta   90.00
_cell.angle_gamma   90.00
#
_symmetry.space_group_name_H-M   'P 1'
#
loop_
_entity.id
_entity.type
_entity.pdbx_description
1 polymer ?
#
loop_
_entity_poly.entity_id
_entity_poly.type
_entity_poly.pdbx_seq_one_letter_code
_entity_poly.pdbx_strand_id
1 'polypeptide(L)'
;MQKLKVGDKVQTTTETDTAEYQPVYAFGHRSPTTLGRFLQITTDTDSLEITSEHLLYIADKSHPVRADSIIVGDKLQTADGSANQVKKIKTVMKEGLYAPLTPSGKLVINGIQTSAYIALQKDDQELFTTLNGLITIPHSSYIHLYLAPLRVVCLGVSSMPCQLIHENGMPLYIKWGIDAINMAHGDSNVYTELLFAVISGIFLSGFVAVEALFGATLGPLIVFSVCFAYSFVRKTHAVKTNNAKKAA
;
A
#
# COMPACT_ATOMS: atom_id res chain seq x y z
N MET A 1 -5.15 0.00 -17.99
CA MET A 1 -5.77 -0.13 -16.64
C MET A 1 -7.28 -0.37 -16.65
N GLN A 2 -8.09 0.22 -17.54
CA GLN A 2 -9.56 0.17 -17.49
C GLN A 2 -10.22 -1.20 -17.24
N LYS A 3 -9.72 -2.27 -17.86
CA LYS A 3 -10.27 -3.63 -17.77
C LYS A 3 -9.77 -4.43 -16.56
N LEU A 4 -8.76 -3.94 -15.85
CA LEU A 4 -8.12 -4.64 -14.73
C LEU A 4 -9.14 -4.86 -13.60
N LYS A 5 -9.12 -6.00 -12.93
CA LYS A 5 -10.03 -6.36 -11.83
C LYS A 5 -9.24 -6.85 -10.62
N VAL A 6 -9.88 -6.81 -9.45
CA VAL A 6 -9.33 -7.48 -8.26
C VAL A 6 -9.19 -8.97 -8.55
N GLY A 7 -8.04 -9.54 -8.18
CA GLY A 7 -7.65 -10.92 -8.47
C GLY A 7 -6.83 -11.08 -9.75
N ASP A 8 -6.88 -10.13 -10.69
CA ASP A 8 -5.99 -10.16 -11.87
C ASP A 8 -4.54 -10.04 -11.40
N LYS A 9 -3.64 -10.81 -12.01
CA LYS A 9 -2.20 -10.70 -11.74
C LYS A 9 -1.56 -9.68 -12.66
N VAL A 10 -0.79 -8.77 -12.09
CA VAL A 10 -0.04 -7.73 -12.79
C VAL A 10 1.45 -7.91 -12.53
N GLN A 11 2.26 -7.46 -13.47
CA GLN A 11 3.71 -7.49 -13.31
C GLN A 11 4.15 -6.49 -12.23
N THR A 12 5.04 -6.96 -11.37
CA THR A 12 5.73 -6.23 -10.31
C THR A 12 7.22 -6.60 -10.37
N THR A 13 7.99 -6.11 -9.41
CA THR A 13 9.38 -6.52 -9.20
C THR A 13 9.61 -6.99 -7.78
N THR A 14 10.56 -7.90 -7.60
CA THR A 14 11.03 -8.30 -6.27
C THR A 14 11.93 -7.22 -5.65
N GLU A 15 12.48 -7.47 -4.47
CA GLU A 15 13.52 -6.60 -3.88
C GLU A 15 14.86 -6.65 -4.63
N THR A 16 15.03 -7.60 -5.55
CA THR A 16 16.22 -7.75 -6.41
C THR A 16 15.96 -7.29 -7.84
N ASP A 17 14.90 -6.50 -8.05
CA ASP A 17 14.48 -5.97 -9.36
C ASP A 17 14.25 -7.04 -10.43
N THR A 18 13.82 -8.24 -10.00
CA THR A 18 13.40 -9.31 -10.91
C THR A 18 11.90 -9.30 -11.10
N ALA A 19 11.44 -9.50 -12.34
CA ALA A 19 10.02 -9.50 -12.66
C ALA A 19 9.25 -10.59 -11.89
N GLU A 20 8.15 -10.19 -11.26
CA GLU A 20 7.20 -11.05 -10.55
C GLU A 20 5.77 -10.73 -10.99
N TYR A 21 4.82 -11.63 -10.73
CA TYR A 21 3.39 -11.36 -10.93
C TYR A 21 2.63 -11.49 -9.62
N GLN A 22 1.99 -10.40 -9.21
CA GLN A 22 1.20 -10.34 -7.98
C GLN A 22 -0.26 -9.99 -8.27
N PRO A 23 -1.23 -10.48 -7.47
CA PRO A 23 -2.62 -10.14 -7.65
C PRO A 23 -2.88 -8.67 -7.28
N VAL A 24 -3.79 -8.03 -8.00
CA VAL A 24 -4.43 -6.79 -7.54
C VAL A 24 -5.39 -7.16 -6.42
N TYR A 25 -5.11 -6.77 -5.18
CA TYR A 25 -5.95 -7.15 -4.04
C TYR A 25 -7.06 -6.13 -3.74
N ALA A 26 -6.88 -4.89 -4.19
CA ALA A 26 -7.84 -3.78 -4.05
C ALA A 26 -7.49 -2.65 -5.04
N PHE A 27 -8.32 -1.59 -5.09
CA PHE A 27 -8.02 -0.35 -5.81
C PHE A 27 -8.07 0.83 -4.84
N GLY A 28 -7.00 1.61 -4.71
CA GLY A 28 -7.02 2.85 -3.93
C GLY A 28 -7.89 3.95 -4.55
N HIS A 29 -8.05 3.93 -5.88
CA HIS A 29 -8.96 4.78 -6.62
C HIS A 29 -9.32 4.09 -7.93
N ARG A 30 -10.60 4.11 -8.32
CA ARG A 30 -11.07 3.67 -9.62
C ARG A 30 -12.27 4.50 -10.07
N SER A 31 -12.03 5.49 -10.91
CA SER A 31 -13.07 6.31 -11.52
C SER A 31 -12.89 6.39 -13.04
N PRO A 32 -13.57 5.54 -13.82
CA PRO A 32 -13.36 5.44 -15.27
C PRO A 32 -13.70 6.69 -16.08
N THR A 33 -14.58 7.55 -15.56
CA THR A 33 -15.11 8.72 -16.28
C THR A 33 -14.55 10.04 -15.74
N THR A 34 -13.75 10.02 -14.66
CA THR A 34 -13.14 11.24 -14.13
C THR A 34 -12.03 11.70 -15.07
N LEU A 35 -12.13 12.95 -15.54
CA LEU A 35 -11.06 13.61 -16.26
C LEU A 35 -9.94 14.03 -15.28
N GLY A 36 -8.77 13.42 -15.41
CA GLY A 36 -7.60 13.68 -14.60
C GLY A 36 -6.51 14.44 -15.36
N ARG A 37 -5.66 15.15 -14.62
CA ARG A 37 -4.42 15.75 -15.12
C ARG A 37 -3.26 14.78 -14.87
N PHE A 38 -2.54 14.44 -15.92
CA PHE A 38 -1.43 13.49 -15.89
C PHE A 38 -0.16 14.14 -16.43
N LEU A 39 0.98 13.70 -15.90
CA LEU A 39 2.28 13.84 -16.53
C LEU A 39 2.45 12.69 -17.53
N GLN A 40 2.68 13.01 -18.79
CA GLN A 40 3.20 12.06 -19.78
C GLN A 40 4.72 12.19 -19.78
N ILE A 41 5.38 11.21 -19.18
CA ILE A 41 6.83 11.07 -19.11
C ILE A 41 7.24 10.12 -20.24
N THR A 42 8.10 10.58 -21.14
CA THR A 42 8.65 9.78 -22.24
C THR A 42 10.11 9.52 -21.97
N THR A 43 10.51 8.25 -22.01
CA THR A 43 11.88 7.79 -21.88
C THR A 43 12.47 7.42 -23.25
N ASP A 44 13.66 6.83 -23.28
CA ASP A 44 14.28 6.29 -24.51
C ASP A 44 13.39 5.26 -25.23
N THR A 45 12.67 4.44 -24.48
CA THR A 45 11.95 3.27 -25.02
C THR A 45 10.44 3.34 -24.82
N ASP A 46 9.99 4.01 -23.75
CA ASP A 46 8.62 3.89 -23.26
C ASP A 46 8.01 5.25 -22.92
N SER A 47 6.71 5.24 -22.64
CA SER A 47 6.04 6.40 -22.07
C SER A 47 5.04 5.99 -21.00
N LEU A 48 5.01 6.77 -19.93
CA LEU A 48 4.16 6.58 -18.78
C LEU A 48 3.27 7.82 -18.58
N GLU A 49 1.97 7.59 -18.40
CA GLU A 49 1.01 8.62 -18.02
C GLU A 49 0.64 8.40 -16.56
N ILE A 50 0.98 9.34 -15.68
CA ILE A 50 0.81 9.20 -14.23
C ILE A 50 0.45 10.55 -13.57
N THR A 51 -0.29 10.55 -12.46
CA THR A 51 -0.61 11.81 -11.77
C THR A 51 0.60 12.37 -11.03
N SER A 52 0.64 13.68 -10.82
CA SER A 52 1.76 14.40 -10.20
C SER A 52 2.20 13.83 -8.85
N GLU A 53 1.26 13.38 -8.02
CA GLU A 53 1.52 12.90 -6.66
C GLU A 53 1.91 11.42 -6.60
N HIS A 54 1.82 10.65 -7.69
CA HIS A 54 2.23 9.24 -7.67
C HIS A 54 3.74 9.08 -7.49
N LEU A 55 4.14 7.98 -6.85
CA LEU A 55 5.54 7.71 -6.58
C LEU A 55 6.17 6.80 -7.67
N LEU A 56 7.36 7.18 -8.14
CA LEU A 56 8.14 6.51 -9.18
C LEU A 56 9.52 6.13 -8.67
N TYR A 57 10.02 4.97 -9.11
CA TYR A 57 11.37 4.54 -8.76
C TYR A 57 12.40 5.10 -9.75
N ILE A 58 13.49 5.65 -9.22
CA ILE A 58 14.60 6.19 -10.02
C ILE A 58 15.92 5.55 -9.58
N ALA A 59 16.84 5.36 -10.51
CA ALA A 59 18.03 4.51 -10.33
C ALA A 59 18.92 4.90 -9.12
N ASP A 60 19.04 6.19 -8.84
CA ASP A 60 19.97 6.72 -7.84
C ASP A 60 19.31 7.01 -6.47
N LYS A 61 18.11 6.47 -6.22
CA LYS A 61 17.40 6.67 -4.94
C LYS A 61 16.92 5.35 -4.34
N SER A 62 16.96 5.29 -3.01
CA SER A 62 16.51 4.12 -2.23
C SER A 62 14.99 4.02 -2.12
N HIS A 63 14.28 5.13 -2.35
CA HIS A 63 12.83 5.23 -2.19
C HIS A 63 12.20 5.91 -3.41
N PRO A 64 10.94 5.57 -3.73
CA PRO A 64 10.27 6.18 -4.86
C PRO A 64 9.90 7.63 -4.55
N VAL A 65 9.96 8.48 -5.58
CA VAL A 65 9.76 9.92 -5.49
C VAL A 65 8.52 10.35 -6.26
N ARG A 66 7.93 11.50 -5.92
CA ARG A 66 6.78 12.04 -6.65
C ARG A 66 7.07 12.25 -8.13
N ALA A 67 6.09 11.96 -8.97
CA ALA A 67 6.22 12.10 -10.41
C ALA A 67 6.46 13.55 -10.85
N ASP A 68 5.95 14.53 -10.11
CA ASP A 68 6.20 15.96 -10.38
C ASP A 68 7.56 16.49 -9.93
N SER A 69 8.37 15.68 -9.23
CA SER A 69 9.78 16.00 -8.99
C SER A 69 10.71 15.53 -10.11
N ILE A 70 10.21 14.70 -11.03
CA ILE A 70 11.02 14.14 -12.12
C ILE A 70 11.36 15.23 -13.15
N ILE A 71 12.61 15.24 -13.59
CA ILE A 71 13.11 16.13 -14.63
C ILE A 71 13.68 15.37 -15.82
N VAL A 72 13.81 16.06 -16.96
CA VAL A 72 14.50 15.50 -18.13
C VAL A 72 15.96 15.21 -17.76
N GLY A 73 16.42 14.00 -18.06
CA GLY A 73 17.75 13.52 -17.68
C GLY A 73 17.73 12.49 -16.55
N ASP A 74 16.69 12.45 -15.71
CA ASP A 74 16.52 11.43 -14.68
C ASP A 74 16.38 10.04 -15.31
N LYS A 75 16.71 8.99 -14.54
CA LYS A 75 16.66 7.60 -14.99
C LYS A 75 15.60 6.83 -14.20
N LEU A 76 14.50 6.46 -14.87
CA LEU A 76 13.44 5.67 -14.25
C LEU A 76 13.83 4.19 -14.26
N GLN A 77 13.63 3.51 -13.13
CA GLN A 77 13.86 2.07 -13.03
C GLN A 77 12.84 1.29 -13.88
N THR A 78 13.30 0.19 -14.47
CA THR A 78 12.49 -0.70 -15.31
C THR A 78 12.34 -2.08 -14.66
N ALA A 79 11.44 -2.89 -15.22
CA ALA A 79 11.11 -4.21 -14.69
C ALA A 79 12.26 -5.24 -14.69
N ASP A 80 13.34 -4.98 -15.42
CA ASP A 80 14.54 -5.82 -15.53
C ASP A 80 15.72 -5.28 -14.68
N GLY A 81 15.47 -4.27 -13.85
CA GLY A 81 16.48 -3.61 -13.02
C GLY A 81 17.38 -2.65 -13.79
N SER A 82 17.17 -2.46 -15.09
CA SER A 82 17.82 -1.39 -15.85
C SER A 82 17.15 -0.04 -15.58
N ALA A 83 17.60 1.01 -16.28
CA ALA A 83 17.02 2.33 -16.12
C ALA A 83 17.01 3.11 -17.43
N ASN A 84 15.85 3.72 -17.72
CA ASN A 84 15.61 4.47 -18.94
C ASN A 84 15.63 5.97 -18.68
N GLN A 85 16.36 6.73 -19.51
CA GLN A 85 16.49 8.16 -19.32
C GLN A 85 15.24 8.90 -19.79
N VAL A 86 14.73 9.82 -18.95
CA VAL A 86 13.63 10.72 -19.29
C VAL A 86 14.08 11.71 -20.35
N LYS A 87 13.38 11.73 -21.49
CA LYS A 87 13.65 12.65 -22.61
C LYS A 87 12.68 13.80 -22.69
N LYS A 88 11.44 13.59 -22.24
CA LYS A 88 10.39 14.60 -22.35
C LYS A 88 9.35 14.40 -21.26
N ILE A 89 8.86 15.51 -20.73
CA ILE A 89 7.72 15.56 -19.81
C ILE A 89 6.74 16.59 -20.36
N LYS A 90 5.45 16.24 -20.39
CA LYS A 90 4.38 17.19 -20.67
C LYS A 90 3.13 16.84 -19.88
N THR A 91 2.27 17.82 -19.69
CA THR A 91 0.95 17.61 -19.06
C THR A 91 -0.08 17.22 -20.11
N VAL A 92 -0.89 16.21 -19.80
CA VAL A 92 -2.02 15.75 -20.63
C VAL A 92 -3.28 15.58 -19.76
N MET A 93 -4.45 15.76 -20.37
CA MET A 93 -5.74 15.46 -19.74
C MET A 93 -6.24 14.11 -20.26
N LYS A 94 -6.62 13.20 -19.36
CA LYS A 94 -7.11 11.86 -19.71
C LYS A 94 -8.27 11.47 -18.83
N GLU A 95 -9.23 10.76 -19.39
CA GLU A 95 -10.31 10.15 -18.62
C GLU A 95 -9.83 8.84 -18.00
N GLY A 96 -10.25 8.61 -16.76
CA GLY A 96 -9.98 7.38 -16.03
C GLY A 96 -8.86 7.51 -15.01
N LEU A 97 -9.21 7.44 -13.73
CA LEU A 97 -8.27 7.31 -12.61
C LEU A 97 -8.26 5.87 -12.11
N TYR A 98 -7.07 5.25 -12.04
CA TYR A 98 -6.89 3.88 -11.57
C TYR A 98 -5.65 3.77 -10.71
N ALA A 99 -5.79 3.31 -9.47
CA ALA A 99 -4.70 3.02 -8.55
C ALA A 99 -4.85 1.59 -8.02
N PRO A 100 -4.50 0.56 -8.81
CA PRO A 100 -4.53 -0.83 -8.33
C PRO A 100 -3.49 -1.02 -7.22
N LEU A 101 -3.83 -1.81 -6.21
CA LEU A 101 -2.94 -2.11 -5.09
C LEU A 101 -2.46 -3.56 -5.19
N THR A 102 -1.15 -3.75 -5.07
CA THR A 102 -0.46 -5.05 -5.05
C THR A 102 0.13 -5.34 -3.67
N PRO A 103 0.32 -6.61 -3.28
CA PRO A 103 0.91 -7.01 -2.02
C PRO A 103 2.24 -6.30 -1.71
N SER A 104 3.14 -6.19 -2.70
CA SER A 104 4.43 -5.47 -2.56
C SER A 104 4.31 -3.94 -2.56
N GLY A 105 3.19 -3.39 -3.02
CA GLY A 105 3.08 -1.96 -3.32
C GLY A 105 3.87 -1.52 -4.56
N LYS A 106 4.40 -2.44 -5.36
CA LYS A 106 5.09 -2.17 -6.62
C LYS A 106 4.21 -2.56 -7.82
N LEU A 107 4.41 -1.89 -8.95
CA LEU A 107 3.74 -2.14 -10.22
C LEU A 107 4.73 -1.91 -11.37
N VAL A 108 4.55 -2.61 -12.48
CA VAL A 108 5.22 -2.30 -13.74
C VAL A 108 4.17 -1.82 -14.75
N ILE A 109 4.35 -0.62 -15.28
CA ILE A 109 3.45 0.00 -16.26
C ILE A 109 4.28 0.44 -17.46
N ASN A 110 3.99 -0.15 -18.63
CA ASN A 110 4.75 0.10 -19.86
C ASN A 110 6.27 -0.07 -19.65
N GLY A 111 6.68 -1.17 -19.02
CA GLY A 111 8.09 -1.48 -18.73
C GLY A 111 8.73 -0.70 -17.58
N ILE A 112 8.09 0.38 -17.11
CA ILE A 112 8.61 1.25 -16.05
C ILE A 112 8.09 0.79 -14.69
N GLN A 113 8.98 0.72 -13.70
CA GLN A 113 8.65 0.39 -12.31
C GLN A 113 8.05 1.59 -11.60
N THR A 114 6.86 1.41 -11.02
CA THR A 114 6.10 2.43 -10.31
C THR A 114 5.68 1.92 -8.93
N SER A 115 5.43 2.85 -8.00
CA SER A 115 4.72 2.53 -6.77
C SER A 115 3.22 2.38 -7.04
N ALA A 116 2.54 1.58 -6.24
CA ALA A 116 1.08 1.54 -6.15
C ALA A 116 0.50 2.70 -5.31
N TYR A 117 1.36 3.59 -4.79
CA TYR A 117 1.03 4.63 -3.83
C TYR A 117 1.32 6.04 -4.36
N ILE A 118 0.68 7.02 -3.73
CA ILE A 118 0.88 8.46 -3.94
C ILE A 118 1.54 9.09 -2.71
N ALA A 119 2.10 10.29 -2.83
CA ALA A 119 2.55 11.05 -1.67
C ALA A 119 1.36 11.54 -0.83
N LEU A 120 1.55 11.59 0.50
CA LEU A 120 0.53 12.04 1.46
C LEU A 120 0.71 13.51 1.87
N GLN A 121 1.93 14.05 1.73
CA GLN A 121 2.25 15.44 2.05
C GLN A 121 2.82 16.13 0.81
N LYS A 122 2.51 17.43 0.69
CA LYS A 122 2.92 18.24 -0.46
C LYS A 122 4.34 18.77 -0.36
N ASP A 123 4.85 18.91 0.85
CA ASP A 123 6.08 19.65 1.13
C ASP A 123 7.34 18.83 0.88
N ASP A 124 7.21 17.50 0.78
CA ASP A 124 8.32 16.59 0.55
C ASP A 124 7.99 15.61 -0.59
N GLN A 125 9.02 15.27 -1.36
CA GLN A 125 8.91 14.47 -2.57
C GLN A 125 9.03 12.96 -2.33
N GLU A 126 9.56 12.56 -1.17
CA GLU A 126 9.94 11.17 -0.88
C GLU A 126 9.52 10.74 0.52
N LEU A 127 9.66 11.63 1.48
CA LEU A 127 9.49 11.37 2.91
C LEU A 127 8.20 11.98 3.43
N PHE A 128 7.48 11.18 4.19
CA PHE A 128 6.45 11.62 5.12
C PHE A 128 7.11 12.04 6.43
N THR A 129 6.87 13.28 6.85
CA THR A 129 7.43 13.86 8.06
C THR A 129 6.35 14.04 9.12
N THR A 130 6.62 13.60 10.34
CA THR A 130 5.70 13.66 11.49
C THR A 130 6.46 14.06 12.76
N LEU A 131 5.72 14.36 13.84
CA LEU A 131 6.25 14.80 15.13
C LEU A 131 7.09 16.05 14.99
N ASN A 132 6.57 17.04 14.26
CA ASN A 132 7.26 18.31 13.99
C ASN A 132 8.69 18.13 13.45
N GLY A 133 8.90 17.15 12.55
CA GLY A 133 10.20 16.91 11.92
C GLY A 133 11.07 15.83 12.56
N LEU A 134 10.69 15.29 13.72
CA LEU A 134 11.52 14.32 14.45
C LEU A 134 11.55 12.93 13.80
N ILE A 135 10.49 12.57 13.07
CA ILE A 135 10.39 11.27 12.41
C ILE A 135 10.11 11.48 10.92
N THR A 136 10.94 10.86 10.09
CA THR A 136 10.81 10.83 8.65
C THR A 136 10.74 9.38 8.17
N ILE A 137 9.75 9.09 7.32
CA ILE A 137 9.49 7.74 6.80
C ILE A 137 9.14 7.90 5.32
N PRO A 138 9.64 7.08 4.39
CA PRO A 138 9.22 7.17 2.99
C PRO A 138 7.69 7.08 2.85
N HIS A 139 7.08 7.91 1.98
CA HIS A 139 5.62 7.91 1.76
C HIS A 139 5.11 6.51 1.45
N SER A 140 5.83 5.78 0.59
CA SER A 140 5.52 4.40 0.21
C SER A 140 5.50 3.46 1.42
N SER A 141 6.51 3.53 2.29
CA SER A 141 6.60 2.70 3.50
C SER A 141 5.50 3.03 4.50
N TYR A 142 5.19 4.31 4.69
CA TYR A 142 4.10 4.75 5.58
C TYR A 142 2.76 4.20 5.10
N ILE A 143 2.42 4.40 3.81
CA ILE A 143 1.16 3.87 3.25
C ILE A 143 1.14 2.35 3.30
N HIS A 144 2.27 1.70 2.98
CA HIS A 144 2.36 0.26 3.00
C HIS A 144 2.10 -0.30 4.40
N LEU A 145 2.63 0.33 5.45
CA LEU A 145 2.38 -0.03 6.84
C LEU A 145 0.88 0.07 7.19
N TYR A 146 0.25 1.20 6.88
CA TYR A 146 -1.15 1.44 7.21
C TYR A 146 -2.14 0.60 6.38
N LEU A 147 -1.72 0.09 5.22
CA LEU A 147 -2.52 -0.83 4.41
C LEU A 147 -2.33 -2.32 4.80
N ALA A 148 -1.49 -2.65 5.78
CA ALA A 148 -1.31 -4.03 6.25
C ALA A 148 -2.62 -4.72 6.69
N PRO A 149 -3.50 -4.08 7.49
CA PRO A 149 -4.78 -4.69 7.87
C PRO A 149 -5.65 -5.01 6.65
N LEU A 150 -5.67 -4.11 5.67
CA LEU A 150 -6.40 -4.31 4.43
C LEU A 150 -5.84 -5.49 3.63
N ARG A 151 -4.52 -5.59 3.46
CA ARG A 151 -3.89 -6.74 2.78
C ARG A 151 -4.26 -8.06 3.45
N VAL A 152 -4.14 -8.14 4.78
CA VAL A 152 -4.49 -9.34 5.56
C VAL A 152 -5.97 -9.73 5.36
N VAL A 153 -6.88 -8.76 5.37
CA VAL A 153 -8.32 -9.01 5.13
C VAL A 153 -8.58 -9.43 3.69
N CYS A 154 -8.11 -8.66 2.70
CA CYS A 154 -8.41 -8.88 1.29
C CYS A 154 -7.81 -10.18 0.74
N LEU A 155 -6.60 -10.54 1.19
CA LEU A 155 -5.86 -11.70 0.68
C LEU A 155 -6.14 -12.96 1.50
N GLY A 156 -6.29 -12.85 2.82
CA GLY A 156 -6.37 -14.02 3.70
C GLY A 156 -7.75 -14.31 4.28
N VAL A 157 -8.67 -13.34 4.31
CA VAL A 157 -10.03 -13.53 4.88
C VAL A 157 -11.09 -13.57 3.77
N SER A 158 -11.23 -12.48 3.01
CA SER A 158 -12.19 -12.37 1.92
C SER A 158 -11.85 -11.20 1.00
N SER A 159 -11.89 -11.43 -0.31
CA SER A 159 -11.68 -10.37 -1.32
C SER A 159 -12.93 -9.51 -1.56
N MET A 160 -14.10 -9.91 -1.06
CA MET A 160 -15.37 -9.23 -1.34
C MET A 160 -15.39 -7.75 -0.90
N PRO A 161 -14.95 -7.39 0.33
CA PRO A 161 -14.93 -5.97 0.75
C PRO A 161 -14.04 -5.10 -0.13
N CYS A 162 -13.04 -5.69 -0.77
CA CYS A 162 -12.00 -5.00 -1.52
C CYS A 162 -12.35 -4.84 -3.01
N GLN A 163 -13.45 -5.47 -3.44
CA GLN A 163 -14.07 -5.29 -4.75
C GLN A 163 -15.07 -4.12 -4.76
N LEU A 164 -15.56 -3.71 -3.57
CA LEU A 164 -16.57 -2.66 -3.45
C LEU A 164 -15.94 -1.28 -3.64
N ILE A 165 -16.31 -0.63 -4.74
CA ILE A 165 -15.91 0.75 -5.05
C ILE A 165 -17.12 1.64 -4.75
N HIS A 166 -16.90 2.71 -3.99
CA HIS A 166 -17.96 3.65 -3.58
C HIS A 166 -18.04 4.88 -4.51
N GLU A 167 -18.94 5.83 -4.20
CA GLU A 167 -19.11 7.09 -4.92
C GLU A 167 -17.78 7.84 -5.08
N ASN A 168 -17.58 8.43 -6.27
CA ASN A 168 -16.35 9.08 -6.73
C ASN A 168 -15.13 8.16 -6.95
N GLY A 169 -15.31 6.84 -6.87
CA GLY A 169 -14.27 5.88 -7.24
C GLY A 169 -13.25 5.59 -6.13
N MET A 170 -13.37 6.20 -4.95
CA MET A 170 -12.52 5.89 -3.79
C MET A 170 -13.22 4.91 -2.85
N PRO A 171 -12.58 3.80 -2.45
CA PRO A 171 -13.15 2.94 -1.42
C PRO A 171 -13.23 3.63 -0.04
N LEU A 172 -14.14 3.16 0.81
CA LEU A 172 -14.36 3.72 2.15
C LEU A 172 -13.09 3.70 3.01
N TYR A 173 -12.27 2.64 2.91
CA TYR A 173 -11.05 2.51 3.69
C TYR A 173 -10.00 3.57 3.32
N ILE A 174 -9.91 3.96 2.04
CA ILE A 174 -9.02 5.03 1.58
C ILE A 174 -9.50 6.37 2.13
N LYS A 175 -10.81 6.63 2.01
CA LYS A 175 -11.40 7.86 2.53
C LYS A 175 -11.14 8.02 4.02
N TRP A 176 -11.42 6.99 4.82
CA TRP A 176 -11.17 7.00 6.26
C TRP A 176 -9.68 7.18 6.60
N GLY A 177 -8.77 6.55 5.84
CA GLY A 177 -7.34 6.73 6.02
C GLY A 177 -6.89 8.17 5.78
N ILE A 178 -7.34 8.78 4.68
CA ILE A 178 -7.04 10.18 4.34
C ILE A 178 -7.61 11.13 5.40
N ASP A 179 -8.88 10.94 5.79
CA ASP A 179 -9.53 11.75 6.82
C ASP A 179 -8.80 11.64 8.17
N ALA A 180 -8.34 10.43 8.54
CA ALA A 180 -7.57 10.21 9.76
C ALA A 180 -6.19 10.90 9.71
N ILE A 181 -5.48 10.83 8.57
CA ILE A 181 -4.20 11.52 8.38
C ILE A 181 -4.39 13.04 8.46
N ASN A 182 -5.41 13.59 7.79
CA ASN A 182 -5.71 15.01 7.82
C ASN A 182 -6.05 15.49 9.23
N MET A 183 -6.82 14.69 9.99
CA MET A 183 -7.11 14.96 11.40
C MET A 183 -5.85 14.89 12.27
N ALA A 184 -4.96 13.95 11.98
CA ALA A 184 -3.74 13.72 12.76
C ALA A 184 -2.64 14.74 12.46
N HIS A 185 -2.57 15.34 11.26
CA HIS A 185 -1.45 16.17 10.80
C HIS A 185 -1.81 17.57 10.26
N GLY A 186 -3.11 17.90 10.12
CA GLY A 186 -3.54 19.15 9.48
C GLY A 186 -3.21 20.42 10.27
N ASP A 187 -3.56 20.44 11.56
CA ASP A 187 -3.34 21.57 12.49
C ASP A 187 -2.99 21.06 13.90
N SER A 188 -2.47 19.85 13.99
CA SER A 188 -2.28 19.13 15.24
C SER A 188 -0.97 19.51 15.94
N ASN A 189 -0.96 19.41 17.27
CA ASN A 189 0.26 19.54 18.09
C ASN A 189 1.05 18.21 18.06
N VAL A 190 2.37 18.26 18.28
CA VAL A 190 3.22 17.07 18.48
C VAL A 190 2.63 16.05 19.46
N TYR A 191 1.92 16.46 20.51
CA TYR A 191 1.28 15.52 21.44
C TYR A 191 0.14 14.70 20.79
N THR A 192 -0.67 15.35 19.96
CA THR A 192 -1.76 14.68 19.23
C THR A 192 -1.21 13.75 18.14
N GLU A 193 -0.16 14.16 17.44
CA GLU A 193 0.54 13.30 16.49
C GLU A 193 1.17 12.10 17.18
N LEU A 194 1.80 12.31 18.35
CA LEU A 194 2.41 11.24 19.14
C LEU A 194 1.36 10.24 19.64
N LEU A 195 0.25 10.74 20.16
CA LEU A 195 -0.86 9.89 20.60
C LEU A 195 -1.40 9.05 19.43
N PHE A 196 -1.61 9.68 18.27
CA PHE A 196 -2.05 8.99 17.06
C PHE A 196 -1.06 7.92 16.61
N ALA A 197 0.24 8.23 16.62
CA ALA A 197 1.30 7.30 16.25
C ALA A 197 1.37 6.09 17.21
N VAL A 198 1.23 6.30 18.52
CA VAL A 198 1.22 5.21 19.52
C VAL A 198 -0.01 4.32 19.34
N ILE A 199 -1.21 4.90 19.21
CA ILE A 199 -2.45 4.12 19.02
C ILE A 199 -2.38 3.32 17.72
N SER A 200 -1.96 3.97 16.63
CA SER A 200 -1.80 3.33 15.33
C SER A 200 -0.74 2.21 15.39
N GLY A 201 0.39 2.46 16.05
CA GLY A 201 1.46 1.48 16.20
C GLY A 201 1.00 0.21 16.93
N ILE A 202 0.27 0.36 18.04
CA ILE A 202 -0.30 -0.79 18.77
C ILE A 202 -1.26 -1.57 17.88
N PHE A 203 -2.18 -0.89 17.22
CA PHE A 203 -3.17 -1.52 16.35
C PHE A 203 -2.53 -2.25 15.15
N LEU A 204 -1.59 -1.60 14.46
CA LEU A 204 -0.94 -2.13 13.26
C LEU A 204 0.05 -3.26 13.57
N SER A 205 0.67 -3.24 14.76
CA SER A 205 1.72 -4.22 15.13
C SER A 205 1.29 -5.67 14.94
N GLY A 206 0.04 -6.02 15.28
CA GLY A 206 -0.50 -7.37 15.12
C GLY A 206 -0.62 -7.77 13.65
N PHE A 207 -1.16 -6.89 12.81
CA PHE A 207 -1.32 -7.17 11.37
C PHE A 207 0.03 -7.28 10.66
N VAL A 208 0.96 -6.40 10.99
CA VAL A 208 2.33 -6.42 10.43
C VAL A 208 3.06 -7.67 10.87
N ALA A 209 2.95 -8.07 12.15
CA ALA A 209 3.57 -9.30 12.63
C ALA A 209 3.00 -10.54 11.91
N VAL A 210 1.68 -10.61 11.74
CA VAL A 210 1.03 -11.71 11.01
C VAL A 210 1.48 -11.74 9.55
N GLU A 211 1.50 -10.59 8.89
CA GLU A 211 1.94 -10.46 7.50
C GLU A 211 3.42 -10.84 7.34
N ALA A 212 4.30 -10.38 8.24
CA ALA A 212 5.73 -10.66 8.18
C ALA A 212 6.08 -12.13 8.48
N LEU A 213 5.36 -12.78 9.40
CA LEU A 213 5.64 -14.17 9.80
C LEU A 213 5.02 -15.19 8.84
N PHE A 214 3.83 -14.91 8.33
CA PHE A 214 3.00 -15.91 7.64
C PHE A 214 2.50 -15.47 6.26
N GLY A 215 2.78 -14.23 5.87
CA GLY A 215 2.19 -13.60 4.69
C GLY A 215 0.73 -13.20 4.92
N ALA A 216 0.26 -12.20 4.16
CA ALA A 216 -1.12 -11.72 4.24
C ALA A 216 -2.18 -12.77 3.85
N THR A 217 -1.81 -13.77 3.05
CA THR A 217 -2.73 -14.80 2.54
C THR A 217 -2.97 -15.92 3.56
N LEU A 218 -1.94 -16.46 4.20
CA LEU A 218 -2.06 -17.60 5.12
C LEU A 218 -2.15 -17.17 6.59
N GLY A 219 -1.72 -15.94 6.90
CA GLY A 219 -1.70 -15.40 8.26
C GLY A 219 -3.01 -15.57 9.04
N PRO A 220 -4.17 -15.11 8.53
CA PRO A 220 -5.45 -15.25 9.23
C PRO A 220 -5.82 -16.70 9.57
N LEU A 221 -5.58 -17.64 8.65
CA LEU A 221 -5.88 -19.06 8.86
C LEU A 221 -4.99 -19.67 9.95
N ILE A 222 -3.71 -19.30 9.97
CA ILE A 222 -2.76 -19.78 10.99
C ILE A 222 -3.14 -19.24 12.36
N VAL A 223 -3.41 -17.93 12.46
CA VAL A 223 -3.85 -17.31 13.72
C VAL A 223 -5.14 -17.97 14.23
N PHE A 224 -6.14 -18.17 13.36
CA PHE A 224 -7.37 -18.84 13.72
C PHE A 224 -7.13 -20.27 14.22
N SER A 225 -6.27 -21.03 13.55
CA SER A 225 -5.95 -22.42 13.92
C SER A 225 -5.25 -22.51 15.27
N VAL A 226 -4.30 -21.60 15.56
CA VAL A 226 -3.60 -21.53 16.85
C VAL A 226 -4.57 -21.14 17.97
N CYS A 227 -5.42 -20.13 17.75
CA CYS A 227 -6.44 -19.73 18.72
C CYS A 227 -7.43 -20.87 19.01
N PHE A 228 -7.90 -21.56 17.96
CA PHE A 228 -8.80 -22.70 18.11
C PHE A 228 -8.16 -23.84 18.91
N ALA A 229 -6.91 -24.21 18.59
CA ALA A 229 -6.17 -25.24 19.31
C ALA A 229 -5.95 -24.84 20.79
N TYR A 230 -5.57 -23.59 21.05
CA TYR A 230 -5.41 -23.07 22.41
C TYR A 230 -6.72 -23.11 23.21
N SER A 231 -7.83 -22.65 22.62
CA SER A 231 -9.15 -22.71 23.26
C SER A 231 -9.60 -24.15 23.54
N PHE A 232 -9.33 -25.07 22.61
CA PHE A 232 -9.64 -26.48 22.78
C PHE A 232 -8.83 -27.10 23.92
N VAL A 233 -7.50 -26.91 23.94
CA VAL A 233 -6.61 -27.37 25.02
C VAL A 233 -7.06 -26.79 26.36
N ARG A 234 -7.30 -25.48 26.44
CA ARG A 234 -7.78 -24.83 27.67
C ARG A 234 -9.10 -25.41 28.17
N LYS A 235 -10.05 -25.68 27.26
CA LYS A 235 -11.33 -26.31 27.62
C LYS A 235 -11.14 -27.74 28.14
N THR A 236 -10.29 -28.55 27.51
CA THR A 236 -10.00 -29.91 27.98
C THR A 236 -9.31 -29.92 29.36
N HIS A 237 -8.37 -29.00 29.60
CA HIS A 237 -7.74 -28.83 30.92
C HIS A 237 -8.77 -28.41 31.98
N ALA A 238 -9.66 -27.47 31.67
CA ALA A 238 -10.71 -27.03 32.60
C ALA A 238 -11.71 -28.15 32.94
N VAL A 239 -12.05 -29.01 31.97
CA VAL A 239 -12.90 -30.19 32.21
C VAL A 239 -12.19 -31.20 33.11
N LYS A 240 -10.91 -31.50 32.84
CA LYS A 240 -10.11 -32.41 33.67
C LYS A 240 -9.99 -31.92 35.12
N THR A 241 -9.72 -30.63 35.34
CA THR A 241 -9.60 -30.07 36.69
C THR A 241 -10.93 -30.05 37.44
N ASN A 242 -12.04 -29.75 36.77
CA ASN A 242 -13.37 -29.80 37.39
C ASN A 242 -13.79 -31.24 37.74
N ASN A 243 -13.46 -32.22 36.90
CA ASN A 243 -13.72 -33.63 37.21
C ASN A 243 -12.86 -34.12 38.38
N ALA A 244 -11.59 -33.73 38.45
CA ALA A 244 -10.71 -34.05 39.59
C ALA A 244 -11.23 -33.45 40.91
N LYS A 245 -11.78 -32.22 40.90
CA LYS A 245 -12.40 -31.59 42.07
C LYS A 245 -13.71 -32.23 42.52
N LYS A 246 -14.47 -32.88 41.62
CA LYS A 246 -15.72 -33.60 41.97
C LYS A 246 -15.48 -35.00 42.53
N ALA A 247 -14.29 -35.56 42.30
CA ALA A 247 -13.91 -36.91 42.74
C ALA A 247 -13.14 -36.93 44.08
N ALA A 248 -12.83 -35.76 44.63
CA ALA A 248 -12.22 -35.55 45.94
C ALA A 248 -13.27 -35.02 46.92
#